data_AF-A0A939AB05-F1
#
_entry.id   AF-A0A939AB05-F1
#
_cell.length_a   1.000
_cell.length_b   1.000
_cell.length_c   1.000
_cell.angle_alpha   90.00
_cell.angle_beta   90.00
_cell.angle_gamma   90.00
#
_symmetry.space_group_name_H-M   'P 1'
#
loop_
_entity.id
_entity.type
_entity.pdbx_description
1 polymer ?
#
loop_
_entity_poly.entity_id
_entity_poly.type
_entity_poly.pdbx_seq_one_letter_code
_entity_poly.pdbx_strand_id
1 'polypeptide(L)'
;MRLVAHALVAVTLGACGGSGTGAEAEDSLAACTDGIDNDGDGTKDCDDDDCNVFVACLPGYQDGVVLPDGGSREEDGVPADGSRVGDATGPQEAGRADNPAGPDGTEPPPDASGGACQPCGYGSLKGRVCAPSQQVYIAGAAVTIETTDCAGKPITLTAKSNFDGVYLFESVPCGMQTVHIQKGSFEHSFEVPISTGKLTDVSGADMKMCFAASAVSIAVLWGQWDEMNDIVVRLGFAYEWFYYEDDLYSEDPDWENVDAV
;
A
#
# COMPACT_ATOMS: atom_id res chain seq x y z
N MET A 1 -22.82 -74.75 -33.82
CA MET A 1 -22.60 -73.36 -33.36
C MET A 1 -21.47 -73.39 -32.34
N ARG A 2 -20.21 -73.21 -32.78
CA ARG A 2 -19.02 -73.16 -31.92
C ARG A 2 -18.12 -72.03 -32.40
N LEU A 3 -17.78 -71.17 -31.43
CA LEU A 3 -16.69 -70.19 -31.29
C LEU A 3 -15.95 -69.69 -32.54
N VAL A 4 -15.77 -68.37 -32.63
CA VAL A 4 -14.48 -67.74 -32.30
C VAL A 4 -14.75 -66.38 -31.62
N ALA A 5 -14.46 -66.28 -30.33
CA ALA A 5 -14.35 -65.00 -29.63
C ALA A 5 -12.97 -64.42 -29.97
N HIS A 6 -12.94 -63.30 -30.69
CA HIS A 6 -11.71 -62.55 -30.90
C HIS A 6 -11.39 -61.78 -29.62
N ALA A 7 -10.32 -62.22 -28.95
CA ALA A 7 -9.72 -61.50 -27.84
C ALA A 7 -9.06 -60.23 -28.39
N LEU A 8 -9.64 -59.06 -28.09
CA LEU A 8 -8.95 -57.79 -28.26
C LEU A 8 -8.14 -57.54 -26.98
N VAL A 9 -6.84 -57.81 -27.03
CA VAL A 9 -5.91 -57.38 -25.99
C VAL A 9 -5.57 -55.92 -26.27
N ALA A 10 -6.27 -55.01 -25.61
CA ALA A 10 -5.84 -53.63 -25.52
C ALA A 10 -4.80 -53.55 -24.39
N VAL A 11 -3.53 -53.44 -24.77
CA VAL A 11 -2.44 -53.09 -23.86
C VAL A 11 -2.76 -51.72 -23.29
N THR A 12 -3.13 -51.65 -22.02
CA THR A 12 -3.17 -50.39 -21.29
C THR A 12 -1.72 -49.94 -21.12
N LEU A 13 -1.31 -48.92 -21.87
CA LEU A 13 -0.14 -48.14 -21.50
C LEU A 13 -0.42 -47.58 -20.09
N GLY A 14 0.23 -48.19 -19.10
CA GLY A 14 0.47 -47.52 -17.83
C GLY A 14 1.40 -46.35 -18.13
N ALA A 15 0.81 -45.19 -18.41
CA ALA A 15 1.50 -43.92 -18.29
C ALA A 15 1.77 -43.71 -16.79
N CYS A 16 2.95 -44.13 -16.35
CA CYS A 16 3.62 -43.48 -15.24
C CYS A 16 4.18 -42.18 -15.82
N GLY A 17 3.69 -41.06 -15.32
CA GLY A 17 4.08 -39.73 -15.78
C GLY A 17 3.02 -38.75 -15.31
N GLY A 18 3.12 -38.38 -14.04
CA GLY A 18 2.23 -37.40 -13.42
C GLY A 18 2.10 -36.19 -14.32
N SER A 19 0.87 -35.90 -14.73
CA SER A 19 0.52 -34.61 -15.29
C SER A 19 0.58 -33.61 -14.14
N GLY A 20 1.78 -33.09 -13.87
CA GLY A 20 1.99 -31.86 -13.11
C GLY A 20 1.43 -30.71 -13.93
N THR A 21 0.12 -30.54 -13.86
CA THR A 21 -0.55 -29.32 -14.30
C THR A 21 -0.35 -28.29 -13.20
N GLY A 22 0.55 -27.33 -13.44
CA GLY A 22 0.77 -26.17 -12.59
C GLY A 22 1.62 -26.48 -11.37
N ALA A 23 2.92 -26.68 -11.57
CA ALA A 23 3.85 -26.24 -10.54
C ALA A 23 3.82 -24.72 -10.63
N GLU A 24 3.23 -24.06 -9.63
CA GLU A 24 3.22 -22.61 -9.57
C GLU A 24 4.66 -22.22 -9.27
N ALA A 25 5.33 -21.47 -10.13
CA ALA A 25 6.72 -21.11 -9.89
C ALA A 25 6.85 -20.37 -8.55
N GLU A 26 7.96 -20.57 -7.86
CA GLU A 26 8.36 -19.81 -6.66
C GLU A 26 8.82 -18.38 -7.05
N ASP A 27 8.02 -17.70 -7.89
CA ASP A 27 8.35 -16.40 -8.51
C ASP A 27 7.56 -15.23 -7.91
N SER A 28 6.93 -15.46 -6.75
CA SER A 28 6.16 -14.46 -6.04
C SER A 28 6.46 -14.47 -4.54
N LEU A 29 6.33 -13.31 -3.91
CA LEU A 29 6.49 -13.19 -2.45
C LEU A 29 5.53 -14.09 -1.67
N ALA A 30 4.34 -14.36 -2.24
CA ALA A 30 3.35 -15.21 -1.60
C ALA A 30 3.77 -16.68 -1.64
N ALA A 31 4.28 -17.15 -2.79
CA ALA A 31 4.79 -18.51 -2.95
C ALA A 31 6.01 -18.73 -2.02
N CYS A 32 6.96 -17.80 -2.04
CA CYS A 32 8.19 -17.89 -1.24
C CYS A 32 8.03 -17.71 0.28
N THR A 33 6.80 -17.64 0.81
CA THR A 33 6.54 -17.50 2.25
C THR A 33 5.37 -18.36 2.77
N ASP A 34 4.85 -19.28 1.96
CA ASP A 34 3.65 -20.07 2.29
C ASP A 34 3.91 -21.47 2.86
N GLY A 35 5.17 -21.93 2.93
CA GLY A 35 5.52 -23.24 3.48
C GLY A 35 5.37 -24.40 2.49
N ILE A 36 5.08 -24.11 1.23
CA ILE A 36 4.84 -25.08 0.15
C ILE A 36 6.04 -25.06 -0.81
N ASP A 37 6.23 -26.18 -1.50
CA ASP A 37 7.16 -26.31 -2.62
C ASP A 37 6.28 -26.21 -3.88
N ASN A 38 6.07 -24.99 -4.36
CA ASN A 38 5.08 -24.72 -5.39
C ASN A 38 5.57 -25.16 -6.78
N ASP A 39 6.88 -25.19 -7.00
CA ASP A 39 7.51 -25.59 -8.26
C ASP A 39 7.93 -27.10 -8.30
N GLY A 40 7.91 -27.74 -7.13
CA GLY A 40 8.06 -29.18 -6.93
C GLY A 40 9.51 -29.68 -6.98
N ASP A 41 10.49 -28.81 -6.81
CA ASP A 41 11.91 -29.14 -6.93
C ASP A 41 12.51 -29.78 -5.65
N GLY A 42 11.75 -29.76 -4.56
CA GLY A 42 12.08 -30.32 -3.26
C GLY A 42 12.62 -29.32 -2.25
N THR A 43 12.77 -28.06 -2.64
CA THR A 43 13.07 -26.92 -1.77
C THR A 43 11.83 -26.06 -1.56
N LYS A 44 11.83 -25.19 -0.54
CA LYS A 44 10.63 -24.45 -0.10
C LYS A 44 11.02 -23.07 0.36
N ASP A 45 10.20 -22.08 0.03
CA ASP A 45 10.37 -20.71 0.53
C ASP A 45 11.84 -20.23 0.39
N CYS A 46 12.42 -19.68 1.45
CA CYS A 46 13.81 -19.22 1.46
C CYS A 46 14.88 -20.31 1.43
N ASP A 47 14.50 -21.59 1.52
CA ASP A 47 15.42 -22.70 1.23
C ASP A 47 15.51 -22.98 -0.29
N ASP A 48 14.64 -22.35 -1.10
CA ASP A 48 14.64 -22.40 -2.56
C ASP A 48 15.51 -21.31 -3.18
N ASP A 49 16.30 -21.70 -4.20
CA ASP A 49 17.21 -20.80 -4.90
C ASP A 49 16.47 -19.71 -5.70
N ASP A 50 15.27 -20.02 -6.21
CA ASP A 50 14.43 -19.10 -6.98
C ASP A 50 13.81 -18.01 -6.09
N CYS A 51 13.68 -18.26 -4.78
CA CYS A 51 13.18 -17.28 -3.80
C CYS A 51 14.22 -16.24 -3.33
N ASN A 52 15.50 -16.41 -3.69
CA ASN A 52 16.59 -15.51 -3.28
C ASN A 52 16.46 -14.06 -3.81
N VAL A 53 15.59 -13.83 -4.79
CA VAL A 53 15.31 -12.48 -5.32
C VAL A 53 14.39 -11.67 -4.41
N PHE A 54 13.69 -12.32 -3.47
CA PHE A 54 12.76 -11.66 -2.57
C PHE A 54 13.46 -11.20 -1.29
N VAL A 55 13.13 -9.97 -0.88
CA VAL A 55 13.66 -9.37 0.34
C VAL A 55 13.36 -10.21 1.60
N ALA A 56 12.29 -11.02 1.58
CA ALA A 56 11.91 -11.96 2.63
C ALA A 56 13.01 -12.98 2.96
N CYS A 57 13.81 -13.37 1.98
CA CYS A 57 14.82 -14.42 2.10
C CYS A 57 16.25 -13.88 2.21
N LEU A 58 16.41 -12.56 2.25
CA LEU A 58 17.71 -11.94 2.47
C LEU A 58 18.13 -12.06 3.95
N PRO A 59 19.38 -12.46 4.24
CA PRO A 59 19.87 -12.55 5.61
C PRO A 59 19.80 -11.19 6.30
N GLY A 60 19.01 -11.09 7.37
CA GLY A 60 18.76 -9.87 8.14
C GLY A 60 17.36 -9.26 7.98
N TYR A 61 16.51 -9.81 7.11
CA TYR A 61 15.10 -9.41 7.01
C TYR A 61 14.26 -10.14 8.07
N GLN A 62 14.25 -9.60 9.29
CA GLN A 62 13.29 -9.99 10.34
C GLN A 62 12.23 -8.89 10.36
N ASP A 63 11.00 -9.25 10.01
CA ASP A 63 9.75 -8.47 10.17
C ASP A 63 9.93 -7.07 10.79
N GLY A 64 10.20 -6.07 9.94
CA GLY A 64 10.03 -4.66 10.27
C GLY A 64 10.93 -4.02 11.34
N VAL A 65 11.98 -4.68 11.84
CA VAL A 65 12.92 -4.04 12.79
C VAL A 65 14.26 -3.77 12.11
N VAL A 66 14.46 -2.53 11.67
CA VAL A 66 15.81 -2.02 11.36
C VAL A 66 16.56 -1.85 12.68
N LEU A 67 17.31 -2.87 13.10
CA LEU A 67 18.33 -2.71 14.15
C LEU A 67 19.53 -1.95 13.54
N PRO A 68 19.98 -0.81 14.09
CA PRO A 68 21.07 -0.05 13.49
C PRO A 68 22.46 -0.67 13.62
N ASP A 69 22.65 -1.78 14.32
CA ASP A 69 23.98 -2.33 14.58
C ASP A 69 23.94 -3.87 14.56
N GLY A 70 24.66 -4.47 13.61
CA GLY A 70 24.72 -5.90 13.35
C GLY A 70 25.28 -6.74 14.50
N GLY A 71 24.45 -7.04 15.49
CA GLY A 71 24.75 -7.98 16.57
C GLY A 71 24.29 -9.39 16.25
N SER A 72 25.23 -10.28 15.95
CA SER A 72 25.03 -11.73 16.01
C SER A 72 24.72 -12.13 17.45
N ARG A 73 23.47 -12.55 17.74
CA ARG A 73 23.17 -13.18 19.02
C ARG A 73 23.67 -14.62 18.97
N GLU A 74 24.80 -14.85 19.62
CA GLU A 74 25.32 -16.18 19.91
C GLU A 74 24.29 -16.96 20.76
N GLU A 75 24.04 -18.19 20.35
CA GLU A 75 23.15 -19.11 21.04
C GLU A 75 23.83 -19.65 22.30
N ASP A 76 23.39 -19.18 23.47
CA ASP A 76 23.72 -19.80 24.75
C ASP A 76 22.47 -20.41 25.39
N GLY A 77 22.29 -21.70 25.15
CA GLY A 77 21.90 -22.71 26.14
C GLY A 77 20.60 -22.51 26.93
N VAL A 78 19.52 -23.12 26.45
CA VAL A 78 18.41 -23.55 27.32
C VAL A 78 18.75 -24.91 27.92
N PRO A 79 18.88 -25.08 29.26
CA PRO A 79 18.87 -26.40 29.85
C PRO A 79 17.42 -26.78 30.20
N ALA A 80 16.97 -27.87 29.60
CA ALA A 80 15.88 -28.68 30.14
C ALA A 80 16.45 -29.66 31.17
N ASP A 81 16.14 -29.49 32.46
CA ASP A 81 16.08 -30.61 33.41
C ASP A 81 15.28 -30.21 34.65
N GLY A 82 14.38 -31.09 35.08
CA GLY A 82 13.53 -30.89 36.25
C GLY A 82 14.14 -31.46 37.51
N SER A 83 13.97 -30.79 38.65
CA SER A 83 13.99 -31.46 39.95
C SER A 83 13.32 -30.65 41.08
N ARG A 84 12.10 -31.08 41.40
CA ARG A 84 11.51 -31.37 42.72
C ARG A 84 12.09 -30.78 44.05
N VAL A 85 11.10 -30.32 44.85
CA VAL A 85 10.91 -30.23 46.32
C VAL A 85 11.70 -29.21 47.15
N GLY A 86 10.94 -28.36 47.85
CA GLY A 86 11.35 -27.58 49.00
C GLY A 86 10.12 -27.03 49.72
N ASP A 87 9.44 -27.91 50.45
CA ASP A 87 8.44 -27.62 51.48
C ASP A 87 9.04 -26.70 52.57
N ALA A 88 8.36 -25.60 52.87
CA ALA A 88 8.49 -24.87 54.12
C ALA A 88 7.19 -24.13 54.44
N THR A 89 6.42 -24.77 55.29
CA THR A 89 5.25 -24.30 56.04
C THR A 89 5.45 -22.99 56.82
N GLY A 90 4.43 -22.12 56.78
CA GLY A 90 3.88 -21.40 57.96
C GLY A 90 3.87 -19.86 57.92
N PRO A 91 2.97 -19.18 58.68
CA PRO A 91 1.59 -19.50 59.00
C PRO A 91 0.59 -18.43 58.52
N GLN A 92 -0.68 -18.83 58.50
CA GLN A 92 -1.86 -18.00 58.24
C GLN A 92 -2.03 -16.92 59.31
N GLU A 93 -2.40 -15.71 58.88
CA GLU A 93 -3.25 -14.82 59.69
C GLU A 93 -4.42 -14.31 58.86
N ALA A 94 -5.56 -14.26 59.54
CA ALA A 94 -6.90 -14.11 59.02
C ALA A 94 -7.26 -12.65 58.69
N GLY A 95 -8.10 -12.46 57.68
CA GLY A 95 -8.64 -11.15 57.31
C GLY A 95 -9.80 -11.24 56.35
N ARG A 96 -10.85 -11.98 56.73
CA ARG A 96 -12.14 -12.02 56.05
C ARG A 96 -12.85 -10.67 56.22
N ALA A 97 -13.18 -10.01 55.12
CA ALA A 97 -14.23 -8.99 55.07
C ALA A 97 -15.12 -9.28 53.86
N ASP A 98 -16.13 -10.11 54.10
CA ASP A 98 -17.35 -10.11 53.30
C ASP A 98 -18.13 -8.85 53.67
N ASN A 99 -18.60 -8.09 52.69
CA ASN A 99 -19.88 -7.41 52.84
C ASN A 99 -20.64 -7.30 51.50
N PRO A 100 -21.95 -7.62 51.47
CA PRO A 100 -22.77 -7.72 50.27
C PRO A 100 -23.73 -6.53 50.06
N ALA A 101 -24.27 -6.42 48.82
CA ALA A 101 -25.41 -5.59 48.37
C ALA A 101 -25.22 -4.06 48.39
N GLY A 102 -25.61 -3.27 47.38
CA GLY A 102 -26.60 -3.46 46.32
C GLY A 102 -26.49 -2.38 45.22
N PRO A 103 -27.57 -2.13 44.45
CA PRO A 103 -27.53 -1.97 43.00
C PRO A 103 -27.42 -0.51 42.55
N ASP A 104 -26.71 -0.26 41.44
CA ASP A 104 -27.08 0.87 40.59
C ASP A 104 -26.68 0.60 39.14
N GLY A 105 -27.70 0.55 38.28
CA GLY A 105 -27.55 0.40 36.85
C GLY A 105 -27.23 1.74 36.23
N THR A 106 -25.95 2.01 36.00
CA THR A 106 -25.52 2.84 34.88
C THR A 106 -24.29 2.18 34.27
N GLU A 107 -24.50 1.28 33.30
CA GLU A 107 -23.55 1.23 32.19
C GLU A 107 -23.47 2.67 31.67
N PRO A 108 -22.30 3.33 31.70
CA PRO A 108 -22.17 4.60 31.01
C PRO A 108 -22.55 4.34 29.54
N PRO A 109 -23.37 5.21 28.92
CA PRO A 109 -23.79 5.02 27.54
C PRO A 109 -22.55 4.83 26.66
N PRO A 110 -22.61 4.04 25.56
CA PRO A 110 -21.55 4.07 24.57
C PRO A 110 -21.40 5.54 24.16
N ASP A 111 -20.29 6.15 24.53
CA ASP A 111 -20.00 7.55 24.29
C ASP A 111 -20.07 7.79 22.79
N ALA A 112 -21.20 8.34 22.37
CA ALA A 112 -21.46 8.84 21.04
C ALA A 112 -21.05 10.31 20.96
N SER A 113 -19.78 10.63 21.31
CA SER A 113 -19.17 11.93 21.02
C SER A 113 -17.67 12.02 21.43
N GLY A 114 -16.82 11.20 20.80
CA GLY A 114 -15.36 11.39 20.86
C GLY A 114 -14.74 11.01 19.53
N GLY A 115 -14.51 12.01 18.65
CA GLY A 115 -14.03 11.77 17.29
C GLY A 115 -12.71 11.01 17.27
N ALA A 116 -12.76 9.72 16.92
CA ALA A 116 -11.75 8.76 16.44
C ALA A 116 -10.32 8.75 17.03
N CYS A 117 -9.95 9.66 17.93
CA CYS A 117 -8.57 10.08 18.17
C CYS A 117 -8.34 10.69 19.55
N GLN A 118 -8.98 10.12 20.58
CA GLN A 118 -8.74 10.50 21.96
C GLN A 118 -8.22 9.29 22.75
N PRO A 119 -7.03 9.36 23.39
CA PRO A 119 -6.07 10.47 23.36
C PRO A 119 -5.39 10.65 21.99
N CYS A 120 -4.89 11.86 21.74
CA CYS A 120 -4.13 12.18 20.53
C CYS A 120 -2.95 11.21 20.37
N GLY A 121 -2.74 10.75 19.15
CA GLY A 121 -1.69 9.79 18.84
C GLY A 121 -1.22 9.91 17.42
N TYR A 122 -0.21 9.13 17.07
CA TYR A 122 0.35 9.07 15.73
C TYR A 122 0.05 7.70 15.12
N GLY A 123 -0.27 7.69 13.83
CA GLY A 123 -0.33 6.50 12.99
C GLY A 123 0.65 6.61 11.83
N SER A 124 0.69 5.57 11.01
CA SER A 124 1.49 5.58 9.79
C SER A 124 0.58 5.54 8.57
N LEU A 125 0.97 6.20 7.49
CA LEU A 125 0.25 6.21 6.23
C LEU A 125 1.16 5.72 5.13
N LYS A 126 0.79 4.61 4.49
CA LYS A 126 1.44 4.12 3.27
C LYS A 126 0.46 4.26 2.13
N GLY A 127 0.92 4.75 0.99
CA GLY A 127 0.06 4.89 -0.19
C GLY A 127 0.83 4.73 -1.48
N ARG A 128 0.10 4.72 -2.60
CA ARG A 128 0.70 4.67 -3.93
C ARG A 128 0.00 5.65 -4.86
N VAL A 129 0.78 6.50 -5.52
CA VAL A 129 0.27 7.52 -6.44
C VAL A 129 0.15 6.95 -7.83
N CYS A 130 -1.04 7.08 -8.43
CA CYS A 130 -1.32 6.64 -9.79
C CYS A 130 -1.69 7.79 -10.73
N ALA A 131 -1.48 7.56 -12.02
CA ALA A 131 -1.96 8.40 -13.09
C ALA A 131 -3.50 8.39 -13.14
N PRO A 132 -4.14 9.35 -13.82
CA PRO A 132 -5.59 9.37 -14.01
C PRO A 132 -6.15 8.11 -14.69
N SER A 133 -5.33 7.40 -15.48
CA SER A 133 -5.69 6.11 -16.08
C SER A 133 -5.82 4.97 -15.07
N GLN A 134 -5.35 5.17 -13.82
CA GLN A 134 -5.30 4.18 -12.73
C GLN A 134 -4.46 2.92 -13.01
N GLN A 135 -3.76 2.88 -14.15
CA GLN A 135 -2.96 1.73 -14.60
C GLN A 135 -1.46 1.97 -14.45
N VAL A 136 -1.05 3.24 -14.36
CA VAL A 136 0.35 3.65 -14.31
C VAL A 136 0.63 4.32 -12.97
N TYR A 137 1.73 3.96 -12.34
CA TYR A 137 2.19 4.58 -11.10
C TYR A 137 3.18 5.70 -11.37
N ILE A 138 3.11 6.76 -10.55
CA ILE A 138 3.87 7.99 -10.79
C ILE A 138 5.01 8.11 -9.79
N ALA A 139 6.23 8.08 -10.32
CA ALA A 139 7.44 8.32 -9.53
C ALA A 139 7.72 9.82 -9.31
N GLY A 140 8.24 10.13 -8.12
CA GLY A 140 8.61 11.48 -7.73
C GLY A 140 7.45 12.48 -7.72
N ALA A 141 6.24 12.03 -7.40
CA ALA A 141 5.14 12.89 -6.99
C ALA A 141 5.42 13.38 -5.57
N ALA A 142 5.21 14.67 -5.31
CA ALA A 142 5.25 15.22 -3.97
C ALA A 142 3.93 14.90 -3.28
N VAL A 143 4.02 14.42 -2.04
CA VAL A 143 2.86 14.15 -1.19
C VAL A 143 3.00 15.01 0.05
N THR A 144 2.00 15.84 0.35
CA THR A 144 2.01 16.77 1.48
C THR A 144 0.78 16.58 2.35
N ILE A 145 0.96 16.73 3.66
CA ILE A 145 -0.12 16.68 4.65
C ILE A 145 0.07 17.89 5.56
N GLU A 146 -0.87 18.82 5.50
CA GLU A 146 -0.94 19.96 6.42
C GLU A 146 -1.83 19.57 7.59
N THR A 147 -1.27 19.53 8.79
CA THR A 147 -1.96 18.99 9.96
C THR A 147 -1.50 19.68 11.24
N THR A 148 -2.13 19.35 12.37
CA THR A 148 -1.77 19.86 13.69
C THR A 148 -1.26 18.72 14.53
N ASP A 149 -0.10 18.89 15.15
CA ASP A 149 0.47 17.88 16.04
C ASP A 149 -0.33 17.75 17.35
N CYS A 150 0.02 16.75 18.15
CA CYS A 150 -0.61 16.51 19.45
C CYS A 150 -0.42 17.67 20.46
N ALA A 151 0.52 18.58 20.21
CA ALA A 151 0.76 19.78 21.02
C ALA A 151 -0.03 21.01 20.52
N GLY A 152 -0.86 20.87 19.47
CA GLY A 152 -1.63 21.96 18.89
C GLY A 152 -0.83 22.85 17.93
N LYS A 153 0.38 22.43 17.53
CA LYS A 153 1.24 23.19 16.61
C LYS A 153 0.97 22.74 15.17
N PRO A 154 0.78 23.68 14.22
CA PRO A 154 0.66 23.34 12.81
C PRO A 154 1.99 22.79 12.28
N ILE A 155 1.91 21.68 11.58
CA ILE A 155 3.04 20.99 10.94
C ILE A 155 2.66 20.61 9.51
N THR A 156 3.67 20.53 8.64
CA THR A 156 3.52 20.03 7.28
C THR A 156 4.44 18.84 7.09
N LEU A 157 3.86 17.69 6.80
CA LEU A 157 4.60 16.49 6.44
C LEU A 157 4.77 16.47 4.92
N THR A 158 5.95 16.06 4.45
CA THR A 158 6.22 15.94 3.01
C THR A 158 6.95 14.63 2.72
N ALA A 159 6.49 13.92 1.70
CA ALA A 159 7.13 12.72 1.16
C ALA A 159 7.21 12.82 -0.36
N LYS A 160 8.08 12.02 -0.97
CA LYS A 160 8.12 11.82 -2.43
C LYS A 160 7.86 10.37 -2.74
N SER A 161 7.05 10.11 -3.77
CA SER A 161 6.85 8.75 -4.24
C SER A 161 8.12 8.19 -4.88
N ASN A 162 8.41 6.93 -4.62
CA ASN A 162 9.54 6.20 -5.20
C ASN A 162 9.28 5.78 -6.66
N PHE A 163 10.15 4.96 -7.25
CA PHE A 163 10.01 4.49 -8.64
C PHE A 163 8.71 3.71 -8.91
N ASP A 164 8.17 3.04 -7.90
CA ASP A 164 6.90 2.30 -7.97
C ASP A 164 5.68 3.16 -7.61
N GLY A 165 5.88 4.46 -7.41
CA GLY A 165 4.85 5.41 -6.99
C GLY A 165 4.45 5.31 -5.51
N VAL A 166 5.15 4.52 -4.70
CA VAL A 166 4.85 4.31 -3.27
C VAL A 166 5.45 5.42 -2.42
N TYR A 167 4.73 5.84 -1.39
CA TYR A 167 5.19 6.76 -0.34
C TYR A 167 4.81 6.23 1.05
N LEU A 168 5.53 6.69 2.07
CA LEU A 168 5.30 6.32 3.47
C LEU A 168 5.47 7.55 4.37
N PHE A 169 4.53 7.71 5.31
CA PHE A 169 4.65 8.60 6.46
C PHE A 169 4.58 7.77 7.73
N GLU A 170 5.57 7.89 8.60
CA GLU A 170 5.65 7.07 9.80
C GLU A 170 4.89 7.68 10.99
N SER A 171 4.84 9.02 11.06
CA SER A 171 4.29 9.79 12.18
C SER A 171 3.27 10.83 11.71
N VAL A 172 2.08 10.36 11.36
CA VAL A 172 0.95 11.21 10.99
C VAL A 172 0.02 11.34 12.21
N PRO A 173 -0.33 12.55 12.67
CA PRO A 173 -1.33 12.74 13.70
C PRO A 173 -2.62 12.00 13.34
N CYS A 174 -3.17 11.27 14.30
CA CYS A 174 -4.40 10.54 14.06
C CYS A 174 -5.56 11.53 13.83
N GLY A 175 -6.53 11.12 13.03
CA GLY A 175 -7.69 11.93 12.67
C GLY A 175 -8.00 11.83 11.19
N MET A 176 -8.97 12.63 10.74
CA MET A 176 -9.19 12.82 9.32
C MET A 176 -8.11 13.75 8.79
N GLN A 177 -7.22 13.20 7.96
CA GLN A 177 -6.11 13.93 7.36
C GLN A 177 -6.37 14.19 5.89
N THR A 178 -6.02 15.39 5.44
CA THR A 178 -6.06 15.73 4.01
C THR A 178 -4.68 15.49 3.41
N VAL A 179 -4.60 14.55 2.48
CA VAL A 179 -3.39 14.17 1.77
C VAL A 179 -3.41 14.81 0.39
N HIS A 180 -2.48 15.72 0.15
CA HIS A 180 -2.32 16.40 -1.13
C HIS A 180 -1.22 15.70 -1.93
N ILE A 181 -1.54 15.32 -3.17
CA ILE A 181 -0.55 14.80 -4.12
C ILE A 181 -0.32 15.82 -5.23
N GLN A 182 0.93 16.00 -5.64
CA GLN A 182 1.32 16.96 -6.67
C GLN A 182 2.43 16.42 -7.57
N LYS A 183 2.30 16.60 -8.89
CA LYS A 183 3.35 16.32 -9.87
C LYS A 183 3.31 17.37 -10.97
N GLY A 184 4.23 18.34 -10.92
CA GLY A 184 4.19 19.48 -11.84
C GLY A 184 2.91 20.28 -11.63
N SER A 185 2.09 20.41 -12.68
CA SER A 185 0.80 21.12 -12.64
C SER A 185 -0.39 20.24 -12.23
N PHE A 186 -0.17 18.94 -12.03
CA PHE A 186 -1.23 18.04 -11.59
C PHE A 186 -1.28 17.99 -10.07
N GLU A 187 -2.47 18.15 -9.51
CA GLU A 187 -2.71 18.03 -8.07
C GLU A 187 -4.05 17.34 -7.78
N HIS A 188 -4.15 16.70 -6.62
CA HIS A 188 -5.39 16.13 -6.10
C HIS A 188 -5.30 16.02 -4.57
N SER A 189 -6.43 16.11 -3.86
CA SER A 189 -6.49 15.99 -2.40
C SER A 189 -7.44 14.88 -1.98
N PHE A 190 -7.03 14.07 -0.99
CA PHE A 190 -7.80 12.94 -0.49
C PHE A 190 -7.98 13.05 1.02
N GLU A 191 -9.16 12.68 1.51
CA GLU A 191 -9.41 12.55 2.95
C GLU A 191 -9.12 11.12 3.40
N VAL A 192 -8.23 10.97 4.39
CA VAL A 192 -7.80 9.66 4.90
C VAL A 192 -8.00 9.59 6.41
N PRO A 193 -8.74 8.59 6.92
CA PRO A 193 -8.81 8.34 8.35
C PRO A 193 -7.51 7.67 8.84
N ILE A 194 -6.77 8.36 9.71
CA ILE A 194 -5.59 7.83 10.37
C ILE A 194 -5.94 7.44 11.80
N SER A 195 -5.65 6.19 12.18
CA SER A 195 -5.84 5.67 13.54
C SER A 195 -4.51 5.60 14.28
N THR A 196 -4.53 5.86 15.59
CA THR A 196 -3.33 5.78 16.44
C THR A 196 -2.70 4.39 16.42
N GLY A 197 -1.38 4.32 16.25
CA GLY A 197 -0.58 3.09 16.31
C GLY A 197 -0.82 2.11 15.16
N LYS A 198 -1.64 2.47 14.17
CA LYS A 198 -1.97 1.61 13.04
C LYS A 198 -1.35 2.16 11.75
N LEU A 199 -0.91 1.24 10.88
CA LEU A 199 -0.62 1.55 9.49
C LEU A 199 -1.94 1.63 8.70
N THR A 200 -2.27 2.82 8.21
CA THR A 200 -3.29 3.02 7.19
C THR A 200 -2.64 2.81 5.82
N ASP A 201 -2.99 1.73 5.13
CA ASP A 201 -2.51 1.44 3.77
C ASP A 201 -3.59 1.85 2.74
N VAL A 202 -3.27 2.86 1.93
CA VAL A 202 -4.07 3.39 0.81
C VAL A 202 -3.39 3.12 -0.53
N SER A 203 -2.56 2.09 -0.60
CA SER A 203 -1.94 1.62 -1.86
C SER A 203 -2.75 0.55 -2.58
N GLY A 204 -3.79 0.01 -1.92
CA GLY A 204 -4.65 -1.06 -2.41
C GLY A 204 -5.77 -0.62 -3.37
N ALA A 205 -6.59 -1.59 -3.78
CA ALA A 205 -7.69 -1.36 -4.71
C ALA A 205 -8.86 -0.56 -4.09
N ASP A 206 -9.04 -0.66 -2.77
CA ASP A 206 -10.18 -0.06 -2.07
C ASP A 206 -10.11 1.47 -2.00
N MET A 207 -8.91 2.04 -2.09
CA MET A 207 -8.67 3.47 -1.99
C MET A 207 -7.44 3.85 -2.81
N LYS A 208 -7.64 4.18 -4.08
CA LYS A 208 -6.56 4.57 -4.99
C LYS A 208 -6.31 6.08 -4.95
N MET A 209 -5.07 6.47 -4.69
CA MET A 209 -4.63 7.87 -4.75
C MET A 209 -4.19 8.24 -6.17
N CYS A 210 -5.13 8.26 -7.11
CA CYS A 210 -4.84 8.64 -8.48
C CYS A 210 -5.12 10.11 -8.72
N PHE A 211 -4.28 10.80 -9.49
CA PHE A 211 -4.64 12.12 -9.99
C PHE A 211 -6.03 12.09 -10.66
N ALA A 212 -6.81 13.15 -10.47
CA ALA A 212 -8.07 13.26 -11.21
C ALA A 212 -7.75 13.25 -12.70
N ALA A 213 -8.65 12.70 -13.51
CA ALA A 213 -8.68 13.01 -14.92
C ALA A 213 -9.03 14.50 -15.04
N SER A 214 -8.03 15.36 -14.90
CA SER A 214 -8.17 16.76 -15.24
C SER A 214 -8.29 16.81 -16.77
N ALA A 215 -9.30 17.55 -17.25
CA ALA A 215 -9.32 17.96 -18.65
C ALA A 215 -8.11 18.87 -18.84
N VAL A 216 -6.99 18.29 -19.29
CA VAL A 216 -5.82 19.08 -19.67
C VAL A 216 -6.18 19.72 -21.00
N SER A 217 -6.35 21.05 -21.00
CA SER A 217 -6.53 21.80 -22.23
C SER A 217 -5.21 21.82 -23.00
N ILE A 218 -5.19 21.15 -24.16
CA ILE A 218 -4.07 21.20 -25.08
C ILE A 218 -4.32 22.37 -26.04
N ALA A 219 -3.44 23.37 -26.00
CA ALA A 219 -3.40 24.41 -27.02
C ALA A 219 -2.51 23.94 -28.17
N VAL A 220 -3.07 23.91 -29.39
CA VAL A 220 -2.33 23.58 -30.61
C VAL A 220 -2.03 24.89 -31.35
N LEU A 221 -0.75 25.21 -31.53
CA LEU A 221 -0.30 26.32 -32.37
C LEU A 221 -0.08 25.81 -33.79
N TRP A 222 -0.56 26.56 -34.77
CA TRP A 222 -0.47 26.21 -36.18
C TRP A 222 0.69 26.95 -36.84
N GLY A 223 1.45 26.26 -37.70
CA GLY A 223 2.39 26.86 -38.63
C GLY A 223 2.02 26.49 -40.08
N GLN A 224 2.38 27.33 -41.06
CA GLN A 224 2.13 27.04 -42.49
C GLN A 224 2.85 25.78 -43.04
N TRP A 225 3.65 25.11 -42.20
CA TRP A 225 4.51 23.99 -42.60
C TRP A 225 4.31 22.75 -41.71
N ASP A 226 3.34 22.76 -40.79
CA ASP A 226 2.99 21.59 -39.99
C ASP A 226 1.47 21.35 -39.90
N GLU A 227 1.10 20.09 -39.70
CA GLU A 227 -0.29 19.63 -39.49
C GLU A 227 -0.39 19.00 -38.09
N MET A 228 0.10 19.73 -37.07
CA MET A 228 0.08 19.23 -35.68
C MET A 228 -1.34 18.93 -35.18
N ASN A 229 -2.36 19.63 -35.73
CA ASN A 229 -3.77 19.36 -35.47
C ASN A 229 -4.17 17.92 -35.83
N ASP A 230 -3.69 17.40 -36.97
CA ASP A 230 -4.04 16.06 -37.44
C ASP A 230 -3.45 14.99 -36.53
N ILE A 231 -2.25 15.23 -35.99
CA ILE A 231 -1.59 14.35 -35.03
C ILE A 231 -2.36 14.32 -33.71
N VAL A 232 -2.75 15.49 -33.18
CA VAL A 232 -3.50 15.60 -31.92
C VAL A 232 -4.86 14.91 -32.01
N VAL A 233 -5.56 15.06 -33.14
CA VAL A 233 -6.81 14.32 -33.44
C VAL A 233 -6.56 12.82 -33.55
N ARG A 234 -5.49 12.39 -34.25
CA ARG A 234 -5.16 10.96 -34.40
C ARG A 234 -4.83 10.28 -33.08
N LEU A 235 -4.27 11.03 -32.14
CA LEU A 235 -3.97 10.57 -30.80
C LEU A 235 -5.20 10.57 -29.87
N GLY A 236 -6.36 11.05 -30.35
CA GLY A 236 -7.63 11.00 -29.62
C GLY A 236 -7.78 12.07 -28.54
N PHE A 237 -6.98 13.15 -28.61
CA PHE A 237 -7.09 14.25 -27.66
C PHE A 237 -8.14 15.27 -28.09
N ALA A 238 -8.89 15.78 -27.12
CA ALA A 238 -9.71 16.97 -27.29
C ALA A 238 -8.82 18.22 -27.17
N TYR A 239 -9.06 19.22 -28.01
CA TYR A 239 -8.37 20.51 -27.98
C TYR A 239 -9.35 21.63 -28.32
N GLU A 240 -9.05 22.83 -27.83
CA GLU A 240 -9.78 24.04 -28.17
C GLU A 240 -8.98 24.87 -29.18
N TRP A 241 -9.69 25.46 -30.13
CA TRP A 241 -9.09 26.32 -31.14
C TRP A 241 -8.94 27.74 -30.59
N PHE A 242 -7.73 28.28 -30.67
CA PHE A 242 -7.50 29.71 -30.53
C PHE A 242 -7.14 30.27 -31.90
N TYR A 243 -8.13 30.82 -32.60
CA TYR A 243 -7.86 31.73 -33.70
C TYR A 243 -7.41 33.06 -33.08
N TYR A 244 -6.24 33.55 -33.48
CA TYR A 244 -6.05 34.99 -33.45
C TYR A 244 -7.07 35.54 -34.44
N GLU A 245 -8.18 36.10 -33.92
CA GLU A 245 -8.98 37.03 -34.71
C GLU A 245 -8.09 38.26 -34.94
N ASP A 246 -7.27 38.18 -35.99
CA ASP A 246 -6.68 39.35 -36.64
C ASP A 246 -7.83 40.15 -37.29
N ASP A 247 -8.63 40.80 -36.45
CA ASP A 247 -9.47 41.93 -36.81
C ASP A 247 -8.76 43.26 -36.49
N LEU A 248 -7.41 43.28 -36.59
CA LEU A 248 -6.63 44.51 -36.49
C LEU A 248 -5.60 44.63 -37.62
N TYR A 249 -6.12 44.72 -38.83
CA TYR A 249 -5.59 45.71 -39.77
C TYR A 249 -6.28 47.07 -39.51
N SER A 250 -6.09 47.63 -38.32
CA SER A 250 -6.21 49.08 -38.15
C SER A 250 -4.89 49.58 -37.58
N GLU A 251 -4.22 50.37 -38.39
CA GLU A 251 -3.01 51.09 -38.04
C GLU A 251 -3.31 52.07 -36.90
N ASP A 252 -3.17 51.67 -35.63
CA ASP A 252 -2.74 52.59 -34.55
C ASP A 252 -2.36 51.84 -33.25
N PRO A 253 -1.20 52.11 -32.63
CA PRO A 253 -0.73 51.42 -31.44
C PRO A 253 -1.00 52.25 -30.17
N ASP A 254 -2.05 51.94 -29.42
CA ASP A 254 -2.18 52.39 -28.03
C ASP A 254 -2.04 51.21 -27.07
N TRP A 255 -0.93 51.20 -26.35
CA TRP A 255 -0.41 50.13 -25.49
C TRP A 255 -0.86 50.25 -24.02
N GLU A 256 -1.98 50.92 -23.75
CA GLU A 256 -2.50 51.09 -22.39
C GLU A 256 -3.86 50.38 -22.20
N ASN A 257 -3.81 49.08 -21.90
CA ASN A 257 -4.63 48.38 -20.91
C ASN A 257 -4.79 46.91 -21.29
N VAL A 258 -3.98 46.07 -20.66
CA VAL A 258 -4.32 44.66 -20.47
C VAL A 258 -4.54 44.47 -18.97
N ASP A 259 -5.78 44.64 -18.54
CA ASP A 259 -6.22 44.08 -17.26
C ASP A 259 -6.29 42.56 -17.40
N ALA A 260 -5.48 41.88 -16.60
CA ALA A 260 -5.43 40.44 -16.50
C ALA A 260 -6.72 39.91 -15.85
N VAL A 261 -7.33 38.91 -16.48
CA VAL A 261 -8.26 37.96 -15.83
C VAL A 261 -7.70 36.56 -16.00
#